data_AF-A0A7V9VDP1-F1
#
_entry.id   AF-A0A7V9VDP1-F1
#
_cell.length_a   1.000
_cell.length_b   1.000
_cell.length_c   1.000
_cell.angle_alpha   90.00
_cell.angle_beta   90.00
_cell.angle_gamma   90.00
#
_symmetry.space_group_name_H-M   'P 1'
#
loop_
_entity.id
_entity.type
_entity.pdbx_description
1 polymer ?
#
loop_
_entity_poly.entity_id
_entity_poly.type
_entity_poly.pdbx_seq_one_letter_code
_entity_poly.pdbx_strand_id
1 'polypeptide(L)'
;MRLHRVISTIDAHAAGEPLRIITSGLPVPRGDTVLDRRRWFEEHHDDLRRLLLFEPRGHADMYGAILTPPVSPGADHGVIFLTNEGYSTMCGHGIITLTTALLETGALQMREPETVVTYDAPAGPIVARASVEGDRVTGVAFANVPSYVIAADVPVRLASSEVRVTVAWGGAGYALVEASDLGVAVDPGNT
;
A
#
# COMPACT_ATOMS: atom_id res chain seq x y z
N MET A 1 -16.26 30.06 -9.54
CA MET A 1 -16.46 28.64 -9.19
C MET A 1 -16.33 28.51 -7.68
N ARG A 2 -17.30 27.90 -6.98
CA ARG A 2 -17.22 27.69 -5.51
C ARG A 2 -16.63 26.31 -5.26
N LEU A 3 -15.40 26.26 -4.74
CA LEU A 3 -14.73 24.99 -4.42
C LEU A 3 -15.30 24.44 -3.10
N HIS A 4 -15.84 23.22 -3.14
CA HIS A 4 -16.38 22.53 -1.96
C HIS A 4 -15.34 21.65 -1.25
N ARG A 5 -14.35 21.14 -1.99
CA ARG A 5 -13.28 20.27 -1.48
C ARG A 5 -12.07 20.38 -2.39
N VAL A 6 -10.88 20.51 -1.81
CA VAL A 6 -9.59 20.49 -2.51
C VAL A 6 -8.71 19.46 -1.81
N ILE A 7 -8.26 18.45 -2.55
CA ILE A 7 -7.35 17.40 -2.08
C ILE A 7 -6.14 17.45 -3.00
N SER A 8 -4.94 17.49 -2.41
CA SER A 8 -3.70 17.46 -3.18
C SER A 8 -3.09 16.06 -3.09
N THR A 9 -2.53 15.59 -4.20
CA THR A 9 -1.88 14.28 -4.29
C THR A 9 -0.57 14.35 -5.05
N ILE A 10 0.29 13.38 -4.82
CA ILE A 10 1.43 13.03 -5.67
C ILE A 10 1.12 11.65 -6.22
N ASP A 11 1.11 11.49 -7.54
CA ASP A 11 0.92 10.20 -8.19
C ASP A 11 2.30 9.70 -8.67
N ALA A 12 2.63 8.47 -8.33
CA ALA A 12 3.86 7.79 -8.73
C ALA A 12 3.58 6.29 -8.93
N HIS A 13 4.60 5.50 -9.28
CA HIS A 13 4.44 4.06 -9.44
C HIS A 13 5.69 3.29 -9.01
N ALA A 14 5.51 2.01 -8.70
CA ALA A 14 6.60 1.04 -8.58
C ALA A 14 6.28 -0.16 -9.48
N ALA A 15 7.19 -0.48 -10.41
CA ALA A 15 7.01 -1.56 -11.38
C ALA A 15 5.69 -1.52 -12.20
N GLY A 16 5.17 -0.31 -12.45
CA GLY A 16 3.92 -0.08 -13.20
C GLY A 16 2.67 0.04 -12.33
N GLU A 17 2.72 -0.42 -11.08
CA GLU A 17 1.58 -0.33 -10.16
C GLU A 17 1.47 1.10 -9.58
N PRO A 18 0.33 1.79 -9.74
CA PRO A 18 0.20 3.18 -9.33
C PRO A 18 0.10 3.33 -7.81
N LEU A 19 0.49 4.49 -7.32
CA LEU A 19 0.20 4.96 -5.96
C LEU A 19 -0.12 6.45 -5.97
N ARG A 20 -1.34 6.79 -5.61
CA ARG A 20 -1.78 8.15 -5.31
C ARG A 20 -1.52 8.46 -3.84
N ILE A 21 -0.51 9.27 -3.55
CA ILE A 21 -0.11 9.68 -2.21
C ILE A 21 -0.89 10.95 -1.86
N ILE A 22 -1.78 10.90 -0.87
CA ILE A 22 -2.59 12.05 -0.47
C ILE A 22 -1.78 12.94 0.47
N THR A 23 -1.56 14.19 0.06
CA THR A 23 -0.70 15.14 0.78
C THR A 23 -1.47 16.18 1.59
N SER A 24 -2.73 16.49 1.23
CA SER A 24 -3.58 17.41 2.00
C SER A 24 -5.06 17.29 1.63
N GLY A 25 -5.93 17.85 2.48
CA GLY A 25 -7.38 17.95 2.21
C GLY A 25 -8.23 16.82 2.79
N LEU A 26 -7.62 15.91 3.55
CA LEU A 26 -8.33 14.87 4.31
C LEU A 26 -8.61 15.31 5.75
N PRO A 27 -9.65 14.77 6.39
CA PRO A 27 -9.86 14.97 7.82
C PRO A 27 -8.75 14.27 8.63
N VAL A 28 -8.49 14.78 9.84
CA VAL A 28 -7.51 14.17 10.75
C VAL A 28 -8.05 12.82 11.23
N PRO A 29 -7.31 11.71 11.04
CA PRO A 29 -7.76 10.39 11.49
C PRO A 29 -7.89 10.33 13.01
N ARG A 30 -8.93 9.62 13.48
CA ARG A 30 -9.14 9.35 14.91
C ARG A 30 -8.67 7.95 15.28
N GLY A 31 -8.11 7.82 16.48
CA GLY A 31 -7.61 6.55 17.01
C GLY A 31 -6.14 6.62 17.40
N ASP A 32 -5.78 5.80 18.39
CA ASP A 32 -4.46 5.78 19.00
C ASP A 32 -3.49 4.89 18.23
N THR A 33 -4.00 3.90 17.50
CA THR A 33 -3.21 3.03 16.62
C THR A 33 -3.49 3.29 15.14
N VAL A 34 -2.59 2.88 14.25
CA VAL A 34 -2.84 2.93 12.80
C VAL A 34 -4.05 2.08 12.41
N LEU A 35 -4.30 1.00 13.15
CA LEU A 35 -5.44 0.10 12.92
C LEU A 35 -6.77 0.77 13.30
N ASP A 36 -6.81 1.54 14.39
CA ASP A 36 -7.97 2.36 14.78
C ASP A 36 -8.23 3.46 13.75
N ARG A 37 -7.17 4.11 13.26
CA ARG A 37 -7.28 5.15 12.22
C ARG A 37 -7.78 4.58 10.90
N ARG A 38 -7.31 3.38 10.52
CA ARG A 38 -7.81 2.63 9.35
C ARG A 38 -9.31 2.35 9.50
N ARG A 39 -9.72 1.78 10.64
CA ARG A 39 -11.14 1.50 10.94
C ARG A 39 -11.99 2.76 10.92
N TRP A 40 -11.48 3.85 11.49
CA TRP A 40 -12.20 5.12 11.50
C TRP A 40 -12.46 5.65 10.09
N PHE A 41 -11.45 5.61 9.21
CA PHE A 41 -11.63 5.96 7.80
C PHE A 41 -12.61 5.01 7.08
N GLU A 42 -12.50 3.70 7.32
CA GLU A 42 -13.38 2.68 6.77
C GLU A 42 -14.86 2.92 7.15
N GLU A 43 -15.12 3.24 8.41
CA GLU A 43 -16.47 3.46 8.94
C GLU A 43 -17.08 4.83 8.56
N HIS A 44 -16.26 5.87 8.41
CA HIS A 44 -16.76 7.25 8.31
C HIS A 44 -16.47 7.94 6.97
N HIS A 45 -15.55 7.40 6.17
CA HIS A 45 -14.92 8.14 5.07
C HIS A 45 -14.67 7.32 3.80
N ASP A 46 -15.44 6.24 3.59
CA ASP A 46 -15.43 5.52 2.31
C ASP A 46 -15.80 6.44 1.11
N ASP A 47 -16.51 7.55 1.35
CA ASP A 47 -16.77 8.59 0.34
C ASP A 47 -15.47 9.18 -0.22
N LEU A 48 -14.47 9.41 0.63
CA LEU A 48 -13.17 9.95 0.25
C LEU A 48 -12.36 8.93 -0.54
N ARG A 49 -12.37 7.66 -0.12
CA ARG A 49 -11.71 6.59 -0.87
C ARG A 49 -12.28 6.49 -2.28
N ARG A 50 -13.62 6.39 -2.41
CA ARG A 50 -14.28 6.31 -3.72
C ARG A 50 -13.98 7.54 -4.57
N LEU A 51 -14.06 8.73 -3.98
CA LEU A 51 -13.72 9.98 -4.69
C LEU A 51 -12.30 9.96 -5.27
N LEU A 52 -11.34 9.39 -4.54
CA LEU A 52 -9.92 9.42 -4.90
C LEU A 52 -9.51 8.29 -5.86
N LEU A 53 -10.13 7.11 -5.74
CA LEU A 53 -9.71 5.91 -6.47
C LEU A 53 -10.63 5.57 -7.64
N PHE A 54 -11.93 5.87 -7.55
CA PHE A 54 -12.85 5.51 -8.64
C PHE A 54 -12.81 6.52 -9.79
N GLU A 55 -13.29 6.06 -10.94
CA GLU A 55 -13.61 6.95 -12.04
C GLU A 55 -14.57 8.07 -11.58
N PRO A 56 -14.41 9.30 -12.08
CA PRO A 56 -13.52 9.70 -13.18
C PRO A 56 -12.12 10.16 -12.73
N ARG A 57 -11.75 10.02 -11.45
CA ARG A 57 -10.49 10.57 -10.91
C ARG A 57 -9.38 9.53 -10.80
N GLY A 58 -9.74 8.28 -10.56
CA GLY A 58 -8.86 7.13 -10.70
C GLY A 58 -9.42 6.18 -11.76
N HIS A 59 -9.21 4.88 -11.53
CA HIS A 59 -9.62 3.78 -12.40
C HIS A 59 -9.70 2.50 -11.54
N ALA A 60 -10.09 1.38 -12.15
CA ALA A 60 -10.27 0.10 -11.45
C ALA A 60 -9.04 -0.34 -10.64
N ASP A 61 -7.84 -0.06 -11.16
CA ASP A 61 -6.55 -0.45 -10.59
C ASP A 61 -5.84 0.68 -9.82
N MET A 62 -6.54 1.78 -9.50
CA MET A 62 -5.93 2.88 -8.76
C MET A 62 -5.72 2.52 -7.29
N TYR A 63 -4.49 2.70 -6.81
CA TYR A 63 -4.10 2.48 -5.42
C TYR A 63 -3.80 3.82 -4.75
N GLY A 64 -4.04 3.94 -3.44
CA GLY A 64 -3.74 5.18 -2.70
C GLY A 64 -3.03 4.97 -1.37
N ALA A 65 -2.43 6.04 -0.85
CA ALA A 65 -1.80 6.08 0.48
C ALA A 65 -2.13 7.37 1.23
N ILE A 66 -2.60 7.23 2.47
CA ILE A 66 -2.76 8.33 3.43
C ILE A 66 -1.60 8.27 4.41
N LEU A 67 -0.84 9.36 4.51
CA LEU A 67 0.15 9.54 5.57
C LEU A 67 -0.55 10.04 6.84
N THR A 68 -0.16 9.48 7.98
CA THR A 68 -0.60 9.92 9.30
C THR A 68 0.62 10.22 10.17
N PRO A 69 0.47 10.98 11.27
CA PRO A 69 1.52 11.02 12.29
C PRO A 69 1.91 9.61 12.74
N PRO A 70 3.18 9.34 13.06
CA PRO A 70 3.58 8.04 13.62
C PRO A 70 2.86 7.76 14.94
N VAL A 71 2.70 6.48 15.28
CA VAL A 71 2.18 6.03 16.58
C VAL A 71 3.27 5.37 17.43
N SER A 72 4.28 4.77 16.78
CA SER A 72 5.42 4.14 17.45
C SER A 72 6.56 5.13 17.67
N PRO A 73 7.27 5.07 18.82
CA PRO A 73 8.49 5.86 19.01
C PRO A 73 9.53 5.54 17.93
N GLY A 74 10.02 6.57 17.25
CA GLY A 74 11.05 6.44 16.22
C GLY A 74 10.54 6.08 14.82
N ALA A 75 9.23 5.89 14.63
CA ALA A 75 8.65 5.83 13.29
C ALA A 75 8.61 7.23 12.65
N ASP A 76 8.87 7.34 11.35
CA ASP A 76 8.79 8.62 10.62
C ASP A 76 7.33 8.99 10.33
N HIS A 77 6.53 8.01 9.88
CA HIS A 77 5.12 8.20 9.54
C HIS A 77 4.27 6.96 9.84
N GLY A 78 2.98 7.16 10.05
CA GLY A 78 1.99 6.11 9.83
C GLY A 78 1.50 6.12 8.38
N VAL A 79 1.09 4.97 7.86
CA VAL A 79 0.53 4.84 6.50
C VAL A 79 -0.73 4.01 6.49
N ILE A 80 -1.76 4.48 5.78
CA ILE A 80 -2.99 3.73 5.51
C ILE A 80 -3.14 3.62 4.00
N PHE A 81 -3.17 2.38 3.51
CA PHE A 81 -3.33 2.10 2.09
C PHE A 81 -4.81 2.03 1.69
N LEU A 82 -5.13 2.45 0.47
CA LEU A 82 -6.47 2.37 -0.10
C LEU A 82 -6.46 1.54 -1.39
N THR A 83 -7.49 0.74 -1.58
CA THR A 83 -7.77 -0.02 -2.79
C THR A 83 -9.18 0.28 -3.31
N ASN A 84 -9.50 -0.25 -4.49
CA ASN A 84 -10.85 -0.23 -5.02
C ASN A 84 -11.88 -0.95 -4.10
N GLU A 85 -11.43 -1.90 -3.28
CA GLU A 85 -12.24 -2.70 -2.35
C GLU A 85 -12.33 -2.13 -0.94
N GLY A 86 -11.39 -1.27 -0.51
CA GLY A 86 -11.45 -0.69 0.83
C GLY A 86 -10.12 -0.13 1.32
N TYR A 87 -9.93 -0.18 2.64
CA TYR A 87 -8.69 0.26 3.29
C TYR A 87 -7.81 -0.96 3.59
N SER A 88 -6.63 -1.02 3.01
CA SER A 88 -5.73 -2.20 3.04
C SER A 88 -4.79 -2.17 4.26
N THR A 89 -4.10 -3.30 4.49
CA THR A 89 -3.21 -3.52 5.63
C THR A 89 -1.76 -3.10 5.35
N MET A 90 -1.07 -3.76 4.42
CA MET A 90 0.32 -3.48 4.06
C MET A 90 0.48 -3.69 2.56
N CYS A 91 1.30 -2.87 1.92
CA CYS A 91 1.48 -2.88 0.49
C CYS A 91 2.96 -2.63 0.10
N GLY A 92 3.60 -3.62 -0.52
CA GLY A 92 5.03 -3.56 -0.86
C GLY A 92 5.37 -2.49 -1.91
N HIS A 93 4.63 -2.43 -3.03
CA HIS A 93 4.81 -1.37 -4.04
C HIS A 93 4.51 0.00 -3.43
N GLY A 94 3.53 0.05 -2.53
CA GLY A 94 3.17 1.23 -1.76
C GLY A 94 4.34 1.80 -0.98
N ILE A 95 5.05 0.95 -0.22
CA ILE A 95 6.24 1.36 0.55
C ILE A 95 7.35 1.87 -0.36
N ILE A 96 7.68 1.13 -1.43
CA ILE A 96 8.72 1.54 -2.40
C ILE A 96 8.41 2.92 -2.98
N THR A 97 7.18 3.09 -3.48
CA THR A 97 6.74 4.32 -4.14
C THR A 97 6.68 5.49 -3.15
N LEU A 98 6.16 5.25 -1.94
CA LEU A 98 6.04 6.26 -0.89
C LEU A 98 7.40 6.73 -0.40
N THR A 99 8.34 5.81 -0.14
CA THR A 99 9.72 6.16 0.25
C THR A 99 10.40 7.00 -0.81
N THR A 100 10.30 6.57 -2.08
CA THR A 100 10.87 7.32 -3.22
C THR A 100 10.30 8.73 -3.28
N ALA A 101 8.97 8.86 -3.32
CA ALA A 101 8.31 10.16 -3.44
C ALA A 101 8.61 11.09 -2.26
N LEU A 102 8.61 10.60 -1.03
CA LEU A 102 8.87 11.44 0.14
C LEU A 102 10.30 11.98 0.18
N LEU A 103 11.28 11.18 -0.26
CA LEU A 103 12.67 11.61 -0.30
C LEU A 103 12.94 12.57 -1.47
N GLU A 104 12.49 12.24 -2.67
CA GLU A 104 12.76 13.05 -3.87
C GLU A 104 11.99 14.38 -3.89
N THR A 105 10.83 14.46 -3.22
CA THR A 105 10.11 15.73 -3.04
C THR A 105 10.65 16.59 -1.89
N GLY A 106 11.61 16.08 -1.12
CA GLY A 106 12.15 16.73 0.06
C GLY A 106 11.18 16.79 1.24
N ALA A 107 10.09 16.01 1.20
CA ALA A 107 9.17 15.86 2.34
C ALA A 107 9.87 15.17 3.53
N LEU A 108 10.81 14.29 3.24
CA LEU A 108 11.78 13.73 4.19
C LEU A 108 13.20 14.10 3.77
N GLN A 109 14.08 14.23 4.76
CA GLN A 109 15.49 14.51 4.48
C GLN A 109 16.16 13.29 3.84
N MET A 110 16.61 13.45 2.60
CA MET A 110 17.39 12.46 1.89
C MET A 110 18.89 12.60 2.20
N ARG A 111 19.57 11.46 2.38
CA ARG A 111 20.98 11.33 2.74
C ARG A 111 21.64 10.20 1.93
N GLU A 112 22.83 10.46 1.43
CA GLU A 112 23.67 9.45 0.78
C GLU A 112 24.51 8.64 1.79
N PRO A 113 24.92 7.40 1.45
CA PRO A 113 24.50 6.63 0.26
C PRO A 113 23.17 5.90 0.48
N GLU A 114 22.63 5.93 1.70
CA GLU A 114 21.39 5.26 2.08
C GLU A 114 20.57 6.17 3.02
N THR A 115 19.27 6.24 2.79
CA THR A 115 18.31 6.80 3.74
C THR A 115 17.38 5.71 4.26
N VAL A 116 17.20 5.66 5.58
CA VAL A 116 16.24 4.75 6.22
C VAL A 116 14.96 5.53 6.52
N VAL A 117 13.82 4.96 6.15
CA VAL A 117 12.49 5.49 6.47
C VAL A 117 11.66 4.38 7.13
N THR A 118 11.00 4.73 8.21
CA THR A 118 10.25 3.81 9.07
C THR A 118 8.76 4.17 9.06
N TYR A 119 7.92 3.17 8.86
CA TYR A 119 6.48 3.33 8.74
C TYR A 119 5.73 2.48 9.76
N ASP A 120 4.73 3.06 10.41
CA ASP A 120 3.67 2.31 11.07
C ASP A 120 2.58 1.98 10.05
N ALA A 121 2.46 0.71 9.66
CA ALA A 121 1.36 0.22 8.82
C ALA A 121 0.32 -0.53 9.68
N PRO A 122 -0.93 -0.71 9.21
CA PRO A 122 -1.91 -1.54 9.91
C PRO A 122 -1.43 -2.96 10.24
N ALA A 123 -0.52 -3.53 9.43
CA ALA A 123 0.05 -4.84 9.70
C ALA A 123 1.18 -4.84 10.76
N GLY A 124 1.76 -3.67 11.05
CA GLY A 124 2.93 -3.52 11.93
C GLY A 124 3.99 -2.57 11.35
N PRO A 125 5.16 -2.46 12.02
CA PRO A 125 6.24 -1.59 11.60
C PRO A 125 6.93 -2.11 10.33
N ILE A 126 7.28 -1.20 9.43
CA ILE A 126 8.02 -1.45 8.19
C ILE A 126 9.26 -0.56 8.15
N VAL A 127 10.41 -1.11 7.78
CA VAL A 127 11.67 -0.35 7.64
C VAL A 127 12.11 -0.37 6.19
N ALA A 128 12.01 0.75 5.50
CA ALA A 128 12.50 0.94 4.14
C ALA A 128 13.93 1.51 4.16
N ARG A 129 14.76 1.04 3.24
CA ARG A 129 16.12 1.50 2.97
C ARG A 129 16.20 1.91 1.52
N ALA A 130 16.37 3.21 1.29
CA ALA A 130 16.52 3.80 -0.03
C ALA A 130 18.02 3.97 -0.33
N SER A 131 18.49 3.39 -1.44
CA SER A 131 19.79 3.71 -2.03
C SER A 131 19.69 5.05 -2.74
N VAL A 132 20.64 5.95 -2.48
CA VAL A 132 20.60 7.35 -2.95
C VAL A 132 21.89 7.70 -3.69
N GLU A 133 21.73 8.34 -4.84
CA GLU A 133 22.82 8.94 -5.62
C GLU A 133 22.39 10.35 -6.06
N GLY A 134 23.02 11.39 -5.51
CA GLY A 134 22.68 12.78 -5.74
C GLY A 134 21.31 13.14 -5.17
N ASP A 135 20.43 13.61 -6.06
CA ASP A 135 19.05 14.00 -5.78
C ASP A 135 18.04 12.89 -6.13
N ARG A 136 18.51 11.65 -6.31
CA ARG A 136 17.69 10.54 -6.79
C ARG A 136 17.76 9.30 -5.90
N VAL A 137 16.63 8.66 -5.70
CA VAL A 137 16.54 7.30 -5.15
C VAL A 137 16.73 6.28 -6.28
N THR A 138 17.75 5.44 -6.16
CA THR A 138 18.10 4.43 -7.19
C THR A 138 17.47 3.07 -6.92
N GLY A 139 17.07 2.81 -5.67
CA GLY A 139 16.34 1.60 -5.29
C GLY A 139 15.83 1.68 -3.86
N VAL A 140 14.79 0.90 -3.56
CA VAL A 140 14.26 0.76 -2.20
C VAL A 140 14.13 -0.72 -1.86
N ALA A 141 14.75 -1.13 -0.77
CA ALA A 141 14.50 -2.40 -0.11
C ALA A 141 13.72 -2.15 1.18
N PHE A 142 12.91 -3.11 1.64
CA PHE A 142 12.23 -2.96 2.93
C PHE A 142 12.19 -4.26 3.72
N ALA A 143 12.31 -4.13 5.04
CA ALA A 143 12.02 -5.20 5.98
C ALA A 143 10.52 -5.17 6.29
N ASN A 144 9.82 -6.20 5.83
CA ASN A 144 8.39 -6.37 6.07
C ASN A 144 8.12 -6.97 7.46
N VAL A 145 6.85 -7.03 7.86
CA VAL A 145 6.40 -7.78 9.04
C VAL A 145 6.70 -9.28 8.89
N PRO A 146 6.82 -10.04 10.02
CA PRO A 146 6.97 -11.48 9.97
C PRO A 146 5.93 -12.14 9.05
N SER A 147 6.42 -12.91 8.09
CA SER A 147 5.63 -13.57 7.06
C SER A 147 5.71 -15.08 7.26
N TYR A 148 4.60 -15.79 7.12
CA TYR A 148 4.50 -17.21 7.46
C TYR A 148 3.38 -17.92 6.69
N VAL A 149 3.51 -19.23 6.55
CA VAL A 149 2.45 -20.09 6.00
C VAL A 149 1.41 -20.34 7.10
N ILE A 150 0.15 -20.07 6.79
CA ILE A 150 -0.99 -20.35 7.67
C ILE A 150 -1.44 -21.80 7.49
N ALA A 151 -1.61 -22.23 6.24
CA ALA A 151 -1.97 -23.59 5.88
C ALA A 151 -1.40 -23.95 4.50
N ALA A 152 -0.86 -25.16 4.37
CA ALA A 152 -0.38 -25.70 3.11
C ALA A 152 -1.35 -26.77 2.60
N ASP A 153 -1.34 -27.00 1.27
CA ASP A 153 -2.13 -28.04 0.60
C ASP A 153 -3.64 -27.99 0.87
N VAL A 154 -4.21 -26.78 0.92
CA VAL A 154 -5.63 -26.58 1.19
C VAL A 154 -6.44 -26.88 -0.08
N PRO A 155 -7.36 -27.86 -0.08
CA PRO A 155 -8.23 -28.11 -1.23
C PRO A 155 -9.26 -27.00 -1.40
N VAL A 156 -9.31 -26.43 -2.60
CA VAL A 156 -10.31 -25.43 -3.00
C VAL A 156 -11.09 -25.98 -4.19
N ARG A 157 -12.40 -26.11 -4.01
CA ARG A 157 -13.31 -26.60 -5.04
C ARG A 157 -13.79 -25.45 -5.91
N LEU A 158 -13.49 -25.53 -7.20
CA LEU A 158 -14.00 -24.65 -8.25
C LEU A 158 -15.22 -25.30 -8.91
N ALA A 159 -15.87 -24.57 -9.82
CA ALA A 159 -17.06 -25.07 -10.52
C ALA A 159 -16.78 -26.36 -11.31
N SER A 160 -15.58 -26.49 -11.90
CA SER A 160 -15.20 -27.59 -12.79
C SER A 160 -13.96 -28.38 -12.35
N SER A 161 -13.29 -27.99 -11.26
CA SER A 161 -12.03 -28.61 -10.82
C SER A 161 -11.82 -28.44 -9.31
N GLU A 162 -10.80 -29.12 -8.78
CA GLU A 162 -10.25 -28.87 -7.44
C GLU A 162 -8.77 -28.52 -7.61
N VAL A 163 -8.34 -27.46 -6.91
CA VAL A 163 -6.93 -27.05 -6.86
C VAL A 163 -6.43 -27.03 -5.44
N ARG A 164 -5.11 -27.12 -5.26
CA ARG A 164 -4.44 -27.02 -3.97
C ARG A 164 -3.82 -25.65 -3.83
N VAL A 165 -4.15 -24.96 -2.75
CA VAL A 165 -3.62 -23.62 -2.47
C VAL A 165 -2.81 -23.61 -1.18
N THR A 166 -1.82 -22.73 -1.13
CA THR A 166 -1.13 -22.39 0.11
C THR A 166 -1.67 -21.07 0.63
N VAL A 167 -2.22 -21.07 1.85
CA VAL A 167 -2.66 -19.85 2.51
C VAL A 167 -1.50 -19.29 3.32
N ALA A 168 -1.10 -18.06 3.02
CA ALA A 168 0.07 -17.42 3.62
C ALA A 168 -0.24 -15.98 4.07
N TRP A 169 0.52 -15.53 5.06
CA TRP A 169 0.53 -14.15 5.53
C TRP A 169 1.83 -13.47 5.11
N GLY A 170 1.72 -12.34 4.42
CA GLY A 170 2.85 -11.49 4.00
C GLY A 170 2.68 -10.01 4.36
N GLY A 171 1.90 -9.72 5.41
CA GLY A 171 1.36 -8.37 5.69
C GLY A 171 -0.05 -8.15 5.12
N ALA A 172 -0.47 -9.03 4.21
CA ALA A 172 -1.86 -9.31 3.85
C ALA A 172 -2.02 -10.84 3.73
N GLY A 173 -3.27 -11.31 3.74
CA GLY A 173 -3.59 -12.73 3.54
C GLY A 173 -3.66 -13.07 2.05
N TYR A 174 -2.99 -14.16 1.65
CA TYR A 174 -2.95 -14.65 0.29
C TYR A 174 -3.35 -16.12 0.22
N ALA A 175 -4.09 -16.49 -0.83
CA ALA A 175 -4.20 -17.86 -1.30
C ALA A 175 -3.33 -18.00 -2.55
N LEU A 176 -2.25 -18.76 -2.45
CA LEU A 176 -1.26 -18.96 -3.50
C LEU A 176 -1.56 -20.26 -4.24
N VAL A 177 -1.61 -20.18 -5.57
CA VAL A 177 -1.88 -21.32 -6.47
C VAL A 177 -0.99 -21.18 -7.69
N GLU A 178 -0.52 -22.30 -8.24
CA GLU A 178 0.21 -22.30 -9.49
C GLU A 178 -0.75 -22.03 -10.65
N ALA A 179 -0.39 -21.09 -11.53
CA ALA A 179 -1.23 -20.73 -12.67
C ALA A 179 -1.53 -21.94 -13.58
N SER A 180 -0.57 -22.86 -13.71
CA SER A 180 -0.72 -24.11 -14.47
C SER A 180 -1.80 -25.04 -13.92
N ASP A 181 -2.02 -25.04 -12.60
CA ASP A 181 -3.05 -25.88 -11.97
C ASP A 181 -4.47 -25.38 -12.31
N LEU A 182 -4.57 -24.10 -12.67
CA LEU A 182 -5.78 -23.46 -13.19
C LEU A 182 -5.87 -23.51 -14.72
N GLY A 183 -4.84 -24.02 -15.41
CA GLY A 183 -4.77 -24.01 -16.86
C GLY A 183 -4.61 -22.61 -17.48
N VAL A 184 -4.05 -21.65 -16.72
CA VAL A 184 -3.81 -20.28 -17.18
C VAL A 184 -2.31 -19.94 -17.12
N ALA A 185 -1.92 -18.82 -17.74
CA ALA A 185 -0.58 -18.27 -17.66
C ALA A 185 -0.65 -16.81 -17.16
N VAL A 186 0.41 -16.36 -16.48
CA VAL A 186 0.57 -14.95 -16.10
C VAL A 186 1.02 -14.19 -17.35
N ASP A 187 0.06 -13.70 -18.12
CA ASP A 187 0.26 -13.02 -19.40
C ASP A 187 -0.73 -11.84 -19.52
N PRO A 188 -0.30 -10.67 -20.03
CA PRO A 188 -1.18 -9.51 -20.20
C PRO A 188 -2.44 -9.79 -21.04
N GLY A 189 -2.40 -10.77 -21.96
CA GLY A 189 -3.54 -11.16 -22.79
C GLY A 189 -4.65 -11.92 -22.05
N ASN A 190 -4.44 -12.29 -20.78
CA ASN A 190 -5.41 -13.00 -19.94
C ASN A 190 -6.21 -12.08 -18.98
N THR A 191 -6.36 -10.80 -19.34
CA THR A 191 -7.07 -9.78 -18.55
C THR A 191 -8.54 -9.63 -18.94
#